data_AF-A0A2U2DV30-F1
#
_entry.id   AF-A0A2U2DV30-F1
#
_cell.length_a   1.000
_cell.length_b   1.000
_cell.length_c   1.000
_cell.angle_alpha   90.00
_cell.angle_beta   90.00
_cell.angle_gamma   90.00
#
_symmetry.space_group_name_H-M   'P 1'
#
loop_
_entity.id
_entity.type
_entity.pdbx_description
1 polymer ?
#
loop_
_entity_poly.entity_id
_entity_poly.type
_entity_poly.pdbx_seq_one_letter_code
_entity_poly.pdbx_strand_id
1 'polypeptide(L)' 'MTAAPTSESVTNAAMRLADQAKLKDGLRRELRERFDLDGDQIVEAVQLAASYRLCRRAFA' A
#
# COMPACT_ATOMS: atom_id res chain seq x y z
N MET A 1 21.00 -7.27 8.25
CA MET A 1 19.86 -6.83 7.42
C MET A 1 18.66 -6.64 8.34
N THR A 2 18.55 -5.48 8.97
CA THR A 2 17.45 -5.14 9.87
C THR A 2 16.40 -4.39 9.06
N ALA A 3 15.33 -5.09 8.67
CA ALA A 3 14.17 -4.47 8.05
C ALA A 3 13.45 -3.64 9.12
N ALA A 4 13.67 -2.33 9.11
CA ALA A 4 12.94 -1.32 9.87
C ALA A 4 12.91 -0.03 9.06
N PRO A 5 11.97 0.88 9.31
CA PRO A 5 10.52 0.72 9.42
C PRO A 5 9.86 1.09 8.09
N THR A 6 8.92 0.29 7.59
CA THR A 6 8.00 0.76 6.55
C THR A 6 7.23 1.93 7.16
N SER A 7 7.32 3.12 6.56
CA SER A 7 6.62 4.31 7.05
C SER A 7 5.17 3.97 7.38
N GLU A 8 4.66 4.48 8.51
CA GLU A 8 3.28 4.22 8.94
C GLU A 8 2.28 4.63 7.85
N SER A 9 2.56 5.73 7.14
CA SER A 9 1.77 6.19 5.98
C SER A 9 1.76 5.18 4.83
N VAL A 10 2.92 4.57 4.51
CA VAL A 10 3.04 3.54 3.46
C VAL A 10 2.28 2.28 3.87
N THR A 11 2.40 1.87 5.13
CA THR A 11 1.69 0.70 5.67
C THR A 11 0.17 0.91 5.65
N ASN A 12 -0.30 2.07 6.10
CA ASN A 12 -1.72 2.43 6.11
C ASN A 12 -2.29 2.52 4.68
N ALA A 13 -1.54 3.12 3.75
CA ALA A 13 -1.90 3.13 2.34
C ALA A 13 -1.98 1.70 1.77
N ALA A 14 -1.00 0.85 2.06
CA ALA A 14 -0.95 -0.52 1.58
C ALA A 14 -2.11 -1.38 2.10
N MET A 15 -2.46 -1.27 3.39
CA MET A 15 -3.62 -1.97 3.96
C MET A 15 -4.91 -1.54 3.28
N ARG A 16 -5.11 -0.23 3.10
CA ARG A 16 -6.30 0.31 2.41
C ARG A 16 -6.36 -0.15 0.95
N LEU A 17 -5.23 -0.17 0.25
CA LEU A 17 -5.14 -0.69 -1.11
C LEU A 17 -5.47 -2.18 -1.14
N ALA A 18 -5.02 -2.96 -0.16
CA ALA A 18 -5.28 -4.39 -0.07
C ALA A 18 -6.78 -4.69 0.11
N ASP A 19 -7.51 -3.84 0.83
CA ASP A 19 -8.97 -3.94 1.01
C ASP A 19 -9.78 -3.55 -0.22
N GLN A 20 -9.20 -2.81 -1.17
CA GLN A 20 -9.89 -2.49 -2.43
C GLN A 20 -9.85 -3.67 -3.40
N ALA A 21 -11.02 -4.10 -3.87
CA ALA A 21 -11.15 -5.16 -4.88
C ALA A 21 -10.57 -4.77 -6.25
N LYS A 22 -10.56 -3.47 -6.58
CA LYS A 22 -9.98 -2.92 -7.82
C LYS A 22 -9.31 -1.58 -7.53
N LEU A 23 -8.20 -1.33 -8.22
CA LEU A 23 -7.54 -0.03 -8.19
C LEU A 23 -8.39 0.97 -8.99
N LYS A 24 -8.62 2.14 -8.41
CA LYS A 24 -9.39 3.22 -9.04
C LYS A 24 -8.49 4.08 -9.92
N ASP A 25 -9.08 4.69 -10.95
CA ASP A 25 -8.42 5.76 -11.69
C ASP A 25 -8.06 6.91 -10.74
N GLY A 26 -6.85 7.45 -10.90
CA GLY A 26 -6.33 8.50 -10.02
C GLY A 26 -5.69 8.01 -8.70
N LEU A 27 -5.44 6.71 -8.54
CA LEU A 27 -4.83 6.14 -7.33
C LEU A 27 -3.56 6.88 -6.87
N ARG A 28 -2.66 7.22 -7.80
CA ARG A 28 -1.42 7.94 -7.48
C ARG A 28 -1.69 9.31 -6.84
N ARG A 29 -2.73 10.01 -7.32
CA ARG A 29 -3.14 11.30 -6.79
C ARG A 29 -3.76 11.13 -5.40
N GLU A 30 -4.62 10.13 -5.20
CA GLU A 30 -5.20 9.82 -3.89
C GLU A 30 -4.12 9.49 -2.86
N LEU A 31 -3.13 8.67 -3.23
CA LEU A 31 -2.04 8.27 -2.34
C LEU A 31 -1.16 9.47 -1.95
N ARG A 32 -0.91 10.39 -2.88
CA ARG A 32 -0.18 11.62 -2.59
C ARG A 32 -0.99 12.57 -1.71
N GLU A 33 -2.24 12.84 -2.05
CA GLU A 33 -3.05 13.84 -1.34
C GLU A 33 -3.52 13.38 0.05
N ARG A 34 -3.75 12.07 0.24
CA ARG A 34 -4.34 11.54 1.49
C ARG A 34 -3.33 10.94 2.45
N PHE A 35 -2.21 10.45 1.94
CA PHE A 35 -1.19 9.76 2.72
C PHE A 35 0.17 10.46 2.66
N ASP A 36 0.24 11.60 1.95
CA ASP A 36 1.46 12.40 1.77
C ASP A 36 2.63 11.56 1.24
N LEU A 37 2.34 10.67 0.28
CA LEU A 37 3.32 9.74 -0.26
C LEU A 37 4.04 10.31 -1.50
N ASP A 38 5.36 10.13 -1.48
CA ASP A 38 6.23 10.35 -2.62
C ASP A 38 6.14 9.21 -3.65
N GLY A 39 6.72 9.44 -4.83
CA GLY A 39 6.69 8.47 -5.94
C GLY A 39 7.17 7.07 -5.53
N ASP A 40 8.30 7.00 -4.81
CA ASP A 40 8.89 5.73 -4.37
C ASP A 40 8.03 5.04 -3.31
N GLN A 41 7.49 5.82 -2.36
CA GLN A 41 6.59 5.34 -1.31
C GLN A 41 5.26 4.82 -1.86
N ILE A 42 4.75 5.41 -2.94
CA ILE A 42 3.58 4.90 -3.65
C ILE A 42 3.87 3.52 -4.24
N VAL A 43 5.04 3.33 -4.84
CA VAL A 43 5.45 2.02 -5.40
C VAL A 43 5.56 0.99 -4.29
N GLU A 44 6.19 1.36 -3.16
CA GLU A 44 6.30 0.50 -1.98
C GLU A 44 4.92 0.11 -1.43
N ALA A 45 4.00 1.06 -1.28
CA ALA A 45 2.65 0.82 -0.80
C ALA A 45 1.86 -0.15 -1.70
N VAL A 46 2.03 -0.05 -3.03
CA VAL A 46 1.38 -0.94 -3.99
C VAL A 46 1.95 -2.36 -3.92
N GLN A 47 3.28 -2.49 -3.78
CA GLN A 47 3.92 -3.80 -3.60
C GLN A 47 3.49 -4.46 -2.29
N LEU A 48 3.47 -3.69 -1.20
CA LEU A 48 3.05 -4.17 0.12
C LEU A 48 1.56 -4.57 0.13
N ALA A 49 0.71 -3.83 -0.57
CA ALA A 49 -0.71 -4.17 -0.74
C ALA A 49 -0.91 -5.53 -1.44
N ALA A 50 -0.07 -5.85 -2.44
CA ALA A 50 -0.11 -7.16 -3.10
C ALA A 50 0.25 -8.30 -2.14
N SER A 51 1.27 -8.10 -1.30
CA SER A 51 1.64 -9.04 -0.24
C SER A 51 0.51 -9.26 0.77
N TYR A 52 -0.18 -8.20 1.21
CA TYR A 52 -1.34 -8.31 2.10
C TYR A 52 -2.50 -9.08 1.46
N ARG A 53 -2.79 -8.85 0.18
CA ARG A 53 -3.82 -9.62 -0.55
C ARG A 53 -3.47 -11.11 -0.63
N LEU A 54 -2.20 -11.44 -0.86
CA LEU A 54 -1.72 -12.82 -0.90
C LEU A 54 -1.83 -13.49 0.46
N CYS A 55 -1.37 -12.83 1.52
CA CYS A 55 -1.51 -13.35 2.89
C CYS A 55 -2.97 -13.58 3.25
N ARG A 56 -3.85 -12.61 2.96
CA ARG A 56 -5.29 -12.76 3.24
C ARG A 56 -5.93 -13.93 2.49
N ARG A 57 -5.50 -14.20 1.26
CA ARG A 57 -5.95 -15.38 0.50
C ARG A 57 -5.39 -16.69 1.04
N ALA A 58 -4.19 -16.70 1.59
CA ALA A 58 -3.56 -17.89 2.14
C ALA A 58 -4.20 -18.34 3.47
N PHE A 59 -4.84 -17.43 4.20
CA PHE A 59 -5.45 -17.67 5.51
C PHE A 59 -6.99 -17.48 5.54
N ALA A 60 -7.64 -17.41 4.38
CA ALA A 60 -9.11 -17.35 4.24
C ALA A 60 -9.67 -18.70 3.79
#